data_AF-A0AA95JCN1-F1
#
_entry.id   AF-A0AA95JCN1-F1
#
_cell.length_a   1.000
_cell.length_b   1.000
_cell.length_c   1.000
_cell.angle_alpha   90.00
_cell.angle_beta   90.00
_cell.angle_gamma   90.00
#
_symmetry.space_group_name_H-M   'P 1'
#
loop_
_entity.id
_entity.type
_entity.pdbx_description
1 polymer ?
#
loop_
_entity_poly.entity_id
_entity_poly.type
_entity_poly.pdbx_seq_one_letter_code
_entity_poly.pdbx_strand_id
1 'polypeptide(L)'
;MAEATVHAEASKPAGAPVPTDTQHHPVKLYLAVWGWLFVLSTCSYLVDYVGLHGWLRWTLIVLFMLLKAGLIVAIFMHMAWERLTLIYAILLPPLLVLVFVGIMATEANYTLLTRMLYYGGGN
;
A
#
# COMPACT_ATOMS: atom_id res chain seq x y z
N MET A 1 -16.98 30.65 -73.91
CA MET A 1 -17.12 31.13 -72.52
C MET A 1 -17.73 29.97 -71.76
N ALA A 2 -16.92 29.29 -70.93
CA ALA A 2 -17.26 28.03 -70.30
C ALA A 2 -18.31 28.22 -69.20
N GLU A 3 -19.26 27.29 -69.16
CA GLU A 3 -20.37 27.23 -68.23
C GLU A 3 -19.87 27.15 -66.78
N ALA A 4 -20.36 28.09 -65.98
CA ALA A 4 -20.25 28.04 -64.54
C ALA A 4 -21.26 27.03 -63.98
N THR A 5 -20.94 26.53 -62.78
CA THR A 5 -21.82 25.88 -61.81
C THR A 5 -22.25 24.44 -62.11
N VAL A 6 -21.39 23.47 -61.80
CA VAL A 6 -21.79 22.30 -60.97
C VAL A 6 -20.56 21.77 -60.21
N HIS A 7 -20.44 22.09 -58.92
CA HIS A 7 -19.70 21.24 -58.00
C HIS A 7 -20.62 20.88 -56.85
N ALA A 8 -20.99 19.61 -56.86
CA ALA A 8 -21.81 18.94 -55.90
C ALA A 8 -21.11 18.85 -54.53
N GLU A 9 -21.92 19.10 -53.50
CA GLU A 9 -21.98 18.42 -52.21
C GLU A 9 -20.71 17.69 -51.72
N ALA A 10 -20.05 18.30 -50.73
CA ALA A 10 -19.19 17.58 -49.80
C ALA A 10 -19.53 18.03 -48.37
N SER A 11 -20.57 17.40 -47.84
CA SER A 11 -20.63 16.80 -46.51
C SER A 11 -19.50 17.20 -45.54
N LYS A 12 -19.87 18.05 -44.58
CA LYS A 12 -19.23 18.29 -43.28
C LYS A 12 -18.41 17.09 -42.74
N PRO A 13 -17.12 17.26 -42.41
CA PRO A 13 -16.54 16.54 -41.29
C PRO A 13 -16.74 17.39 -40.04
N ALA A 14 -17.67 16.95 -39.20
CA ALA A 14 -17.69 17.33 -37.80
C ALA A 14 -16.55 16.55 -37.13
N GLY A 15 -15.63 17.26 -36.47
CA GLY A 15 -14.74 16.69 -35.46
C GLY A 15 -13.33 16.35 -35.92
N ALA A 16 -12.36 17.14 -35.44
CA ALA A 16 -11.10 16.70 -34.81
C ALA A 16 -10.12 17.89 -34.65
N PRO A 17 -9.21 17.90 -33.65
CA PRO A 17 -9.31 17.38 -32.28
C PRO A 17 -9.34 18.56 -31.29
N VAL A 18 -10.25 18.52 -30.31
CA VAL A 18 -10.02 19.28 -29.06
C VAL A 18 -8.72 18.71 -28.47
N PRO A 19 -7.76 19.53 -27.98
CA PRO A 19 -6.63 19.00 -27.24
C PRO A 19 -7.19 18.18 -26.08
N THR A 20 -7.14 16.86 -26.21
CA THR A 20 -7.29 15.95 -25.08
C THR A 20 -6.02 16.12 -24.29
N ASP A 21 -5.94 17.19 -23.51
CA ASP A 21 -4.93 17.32 -22.48
C ASP A 21 -5.26 16.23 -21.47
N THR A 22 -4.63 15.10 -21.73
CA THR A 22 -4.53 13.92 -20.92
C THR A 22 -4.58 14.30 -19.46
N GLN A 23 -5.65 13.89 -18.79
CA GLN A 23 -5.79 13.93 -17.34
C GLN A 23 -4.84 12.91 -16.71
N HIS A 24 -3.54 13.08 -16.98
CA HIS A 24 -2.42 12.43 -16.32
C HIS A 24 -2.23 13.11 -14.96
N HIS A 25 -3.09 12.79 -14.01
CA HIS A 25 -2.84 13.06 -12.59
C HIS A 25 -2.08 11.94 -11.80
N PRO A 26 -1.30 11.00 -12.39
CA PRO A 26 -0.56 10.02 -11.58
C PRO A 26 0.76 10.57 -11.01
N VAL A 27 1.37 11.61 -11.61
CA VAL A 27 2.68 12.15 -11.14
C VAL A 27 2.61 12.74 -9.73
N LYS A 28 1.54 13.50 -9.42
CA LYS A 28 1.35 14.07 -8.07
C LYS A 28 1.18 12.98 -7.01
N LEU A 29 0.52 11.87 -7.36
CA LEU A 29 0.33 10.73 -6.46
C LEU A 29 1.67 10.06 -6.14
N TYR A 30 2.49 9.78 -7.15
CA TYR A 30 3.83 9.20 -6.94
C TYR A 30 4.74 10.09 -6.10
N LEU A 31 4.75 11.40 -6.33
CA LEU A 31 5.55 12.35 -5.53
C LEU A 31 5.06 12.44 -4.08
N ALA A 32 3.74 12.46 -3.85
CA ALA A 32 3.18 12.46 -2.51
C ALA A 32 3.56 11.20 -1.72
N VAL A 33 3.51 10.05 -2.39
CA VAL A 33 3.82 8.75 -1.77
C VAL A 33 5.31 8.59 -1.54
N TRP A 34 6.13 9.05 -2.48
CA TRP A 34 7.57 9.15 -2.27
C TRP A 34 7.90 10.00 -1.03
N GLY A 35 7.24 11.15 -0.86
CA GLY A 35 7.38 11.98 0.34
C GLY A 35 6.94 11.26 1.61
N TRP A 36 5.81 10.55 1.58
CA TRP A 36 5.36 9.73 2.71
C TRP A 36 6.32 8.60 3.06
N LEU A 37 6.85 7.88 2.06
CA LEU A 37 7.84 6.82 2.28
C LEU A 37 9.14 7.36 2.86
N PHE A 38 9.55 8.56 2.44
CA PHE A 38 10.71 9.25 2.98
C PHE A 38 10.50 9.61 4.46
N VAL A 39 9.35 10.21 4.80
CA VAL A 39 9.00 10.55 6.17
C VAL A 39 8.93 9.28 7.04
N LEU A 40 8.27 8.22 6.57
CA LEU A 40 8.19 6.95 7.30
C LEU A 40 9.56 6.30 7.51
N SER A 41 10.43 6.32 6.50
CA SER A 41 11.80 5.80 6.62
C SER A 41 12.62 6.61 7.62
N THR A 42 12.47 7.93 7.60
CA THR A 42 13.15 8.83 8.55
C THR A 42 12.62 8.63 9.97
N CYS A 43 11.31 8.50 10.16
CA CYS A 43 10.71 8.20 11.46
C CYS A 43 11.14 6.82 11.99
N SER A 44 11.24 5.81 11.13
CA SER A 44 11.78 4.50 11.50
C SER A 44 13.21 4.62 12.01
N TYR A 45 14.07 5.33 11.28
CA TYR A 45 15.45 5.57 11.69
C TYR A 45 15.55 6.38 12.99
N LEU A 46 14.67 7.38 13.17
CA LEU A 46 14.66 8.19 14.38
C LEU A 46 14.29 7.35 15.60
N VAL A 47 13.39 6.40 15.46
CA VAL A 47 13.02 5.47 16.53
C VAL A 47 14.18 4.57 16.94
N ASP A 48 14.96 4.11 15.96
CA ASP A 48 16.20 3.39 16.23
C ASP A 48 17.26 4.29 16.89
N TYR A 49 17.32 5.57 16.52
CA TYR A 49 18.27 6.55 17.07
C TYR A 49 17.95 6.98 18.51
N VAL A 50 16.67 7.14 18.85
CA VAL A 50 16.21 7.51 20.20
C VAL A 50 16.50 6.39 21.22
N GLY A 51 16.92 5.21 20.76
CA GLY A 51 17.40 4.14 21.65
C GLY A 51 16.30 3.58 22.54
N LEU A 52 15.05 3.55 22.04
CA LEU A 52 13.94 2.96 22.77
C LEU A 52 14.26 1.49 23.08
N HIS A 53 14.14 1.10 24.35
CA HIS A 53 14.46 -0.25 24.83
C HIS A 53 13.19 -1.04 25.15
N GLY A 54 13.27 -2.37 25.00
CA GLY A 54 12.19 -3.30 25.30
C GLY A 54 11.10 -3.37 24.23
N TRP A 55 9.87 -3.63 24.67
CA TRP A 55 8.69 -3.87 23.82
C TRP A 55 8.36 -2.71 22.90
N LEU A 56 8.66 -1.47 23.30
CA LEU A 56 8.35 -0.27 22.54
C LEU A 56 9.10 -0.21 21.21
N ARG A 57 10.34 -0.72 21.15
CA ARG A 57 11.10 -0.79 19.90
C ARG A 57 10.52 -1.85 18.98
N TRP A 58 10.13 -2.98 19.54
CA TRP A 58 9.58 -4.11 18.79
C TRP A 58 8.27 -3.73 18.11
N THR A 59 7.33 -3.11 18.83
CA THR A 59 6.05 -2.67 18.27
C THR A 59 6.24 -1.58 17.22
N LEU A 60 7.16 -0.66 17.43
CA LEU A 60 7.35 0.50 16.57
C LEU A 60 8.07 0.14 15.25
N ILE A 61 9.04 -0.77 15.29
CA ILE A 61 9.67 -1.33 14.08
C ILE A 61 8.62 -2.07 13.24
N VAL A 62 7.84 -2.95 13.87
CA VAL A 62 6.78 -3.71 13.19
C VAL A 62 5.73 -2.76 12.61
N LEU A 63 5.34 -1.71 13.35
CA LEU A 63 4.40 -0.70 12.90
C LEU A 63 4.90 0.06 11.66
N PHE A 64 6.16 0.52 11.66
CA PHE A 64 6.73 1.20 10.48
C PHE A 64 6.92 0.26 9.30
N MET A 65 7.28 -1.00 9.54
CA MET A 65 7.33 -2.04 8.50
C MET A 65 5.95 -2.24 7.85
N LEU A 66 4.90 -2.32 8.66
CA LEU A 66 3.53 -2.51 8.18
C LEU A 66 3.04 -1.26 7.43
N LEU A 67 3.30 -0.05 7.97
CA LEU A 67 2.90 1.20 7.32
C LEU A 67 3.58 1.38 5.96
N LYS A 68 4.90 1.18 5.87
CA LYS A 68 5.59 1.34 4.59
C LYS A 68 5.15 0.26 3.59
N ALA A 69 4.97 -0.99 4.03
CA ALA A 69 4.52 -2.07 3.15
C ALA A 69 3.09 -1.83 2.66
N GLY A 70 2.18 -1.41 3.56
CA GLY A 70 0.80 -1.06 3.22
C GLY A 70 0.73 0.13 2.25
N LEU A 71 1.55 1.16 2.46
CA LEU A 71 1.63 2.31 1.56
C LEU A 71 2.15 1.93 0.16
N ILE A 72 3.13 1.02 0.09
CA ILE A 72 3.63 0.49 -1.19
C ILE A 72 2.54 -0.34 -1.88
N VAL A 73 1.86 -1.23 -1.16
CA VAL A 73 0.78 -2.07 -1.73
C VAL A 73 -0.39 -1.20 -2.24
N ALA A 74 -0.79 -0.19 -1.47
CA ALA A 74 -1.92 0.68 -1.81
C ALA A 74 -1.65 1.61 -3.01
N ILE A 75 -0.40 1.89 -3.36
CA ILE A 75 -0.04 2.86 -4.40
C ILE A 75 0.70 2.21 -5.57
N PHE A 76 1.78 1.49 -5.30
CA PHE A 76 2.65 0.93 -6.35
C PHE A 76 2.08 -0.33 -6.97
N MET A 77 1.28 -1.08 -6.19
CA MET A 77 0.62 -2.29 -6.68
C MET A 77 -0.83 -2.06 -7.12
N HIS A 78 -1.43 -0.91 -6.78
CA HIS A 78 -2.86 -0.66 -7.00
C HIS A 78 -3.11 0.80 -7.36
N MET A 79 -2.98 1.14 -8.65
CA MET A 79 -3.84 2.20 -9.16
C MET A 79 -5.29 1.80 -8.85
N ALA A 80 -6.02 2.67 -8.16
CA ALA A 80 -7.33 2.44 -7.51
C ALA A 80 -8.51 2.10 -8.45
N TRP A 81 -8.28 1.32 -9.51
CA TRP A 81 -9.20 1.10 -10.62
C TRP A 81 -9.28 -0.35 -11.12
N GLU A 82 -8.91 -1.33 -10.30
CA GLU A 82 -9.30 -2.72 -10.52
C GLU A 82 -9.81 -3.45 -9.26
N ARG A 83 -10.71 -4.40 -9.54
CA ARG A 83 -11.47 -5.34 -8.69
C ARG A 83 -10.83 -5.65 -7.33
N LEU A 84 -11.61 -5.42 -6.26
CA LEU A 84 -11.30 -5.72 -4.85
C LEU A 84 -10.73 -7.14 -4.64
N THR A 85 -11.11 -8.10 -5.48
CA THR A 85 -10.62 -9.48 -5.46
C THR A 85 -9.10 -9.59 -5.55
N LEU A 86 -8.42 -8.72 -6.32
CA LEU A 86 -6.95 -8.74 -6.42
C LEU A 86 -6.28 -8.22 -5.15
N ILE A 87 -6.89 -7.21 -4.50
CA ILE A 87 -6.43 -6.71 -3.19
C ILE A 87 -6.53 -7.84 -2.17
N TYR A 88 -7.68 -8.51 -2.10
CA TYR A 88 -7.86 -9.64 -1.17
C TYR A 88 -6.89 -10.78 -1.47
N ALA A 89 -6.62 -11.12 -2.74
CA ALA A 89 -5.69 -12.20 -3.07
C ALA A 89 -4.24 -11.95 -2.56
N ILE A 90 -3.80 -10.69 -2.49
CA ILE A 90 -2.43 -10.33 -2.07
C ILE A 90 -2.36 -9.99 -0.57
N LEU A 91 -3.41 -9.40 0.00
CA LEU A 91 -3.45 -9.01 1.41
C LEU A 91 -3.86 -10.16 2.34
N LEU A 92 -4.68 -11.10 1.84
CA LEU A 92 -5.15 -12.23 2.62
C LEU A 92 -4.00 -13.15 3.07
N PRO A 93 -3.01 -13.54 2.24
CA PRO A 93 -1.94 -14.43 2.69
C PRO A 93 -1.08 -13.85 3.83
N PRO A 94 -0.59 -12.59 3.76
CA PRO A 94 0.11 -11.97 4.88
C PRO A 94 -0.73 -11.85 6.15
N LEU A 95 -2.03 -11.53 6.00
CA LEU A 95 -2.93 -11.40 7.14
C LEU A 95 -3.17 -12.75 7.82
N LEU A 96 -3.32 -13.83 7.05
CA LEU A 96 -3.51 -15.19 7.57
C LEU A 96 -2.27 -15.66 8.33
N VAL A 97 -1.07 -15.35 7.83
CA VAL A 97 0.20 -15.59 8.53
C VAL A 97 0.29 -14.78 9.82
N LEU A 98 -0.10 -13.50 9.82
CA LEU A 98 -0.08 -12.65 11.01
C LEU A 98 -1.00 -13.22 12.11
N VAL A 99 -2.22 -13.64 11.74
CA VAL A 99 -3.18 -14.25 12.67
C VAL A 99 -2.63 -15.57 13.22
N PHE A 100 -2.07 -16.42 12.35
CA PHE A 100 -1.47 -17.69 12.75
C PHE A 100 -0.31 -17.50 13.74
N VAL A 101 0.61 -16.58 13.44
CA VAL A 101 1.73 -16.24 14.33
C VAL A 101 1.21 -15.66 15.64
N GLY A 102 0.18 -14.81 15.61
CA GLY A 102 -0.46 -14.25 16.79
C GLY A 102 -1.00 -15.32 17.73
N ILE A 103 -1.80 -16.25 17.19
CA ILE A 103 -2.35 -17.38 17.96
C ILE A 103 -1.21 -18.23 18.56
N MET A 104 -0.22 -18.60 17.74
CA MET A 104 0.92 -19.41 18.19
C MET A 104 1.75 -18.72 19.27
N ALA A 105 1.92 -17.40 19.20
CA ALA A 105 2.62 -16.64 20.23
C ALA A 105 1.86 -16.64 21.57
N THR A 106 0.53 -16.52 21.54
CA THR A 106 -0.30 -16.67 22.75
C THR A 106 -0.16 -18.06 23.36
N GLU A 107 -0.30 -19.13 22.56
CA GLU A 107 -0.18 -20.52 23.01
C GLU A 107 1.20 -20.81 23.62
N ALA A 108 2.27 -20.29 23.00
CA ALA A 108 3.63 -20.41 23.54
C ALA A 108 3.74 -19.75 24.93
N ASN A 109 3.12 -18.57 25.12
CA ASN A 109 3.12 -17.88 26.41
C ASN A 109 2.29 -18.64 27.47
N TYR A 110 1.14 -19.20 27.10
CA TYR A 110 0.33 -20.05 27.99
C TYR A 110 1.09 -21.31 28.41
N THR A 111 1.81 -21.94 27.48
CA THR A 111 2.66 -23.11 27.76
C THR A 111 3.80 -22.76 28.72
N LEU A 112 4.45 -21.61 28.50
CA LEU A 112 5.53 -21.12 29.34
C LEU A 112 5.04 -20.78 30.76
N LEU A 113 3.90 -20.09 30.88
CA LEU A 113 3.28 -19.77 32.16
C LEU A 113 2.92 -21.04 32.94
N THR A 114 2.29 -22.00 32.27
CA THR A 114 1.93 -23.30 32.86
C THR A 114 3.18 -24.04 33.32
N ARG A 115 4.23 -24.10 32.50
CA ARG A 115 5.50 -24.72 32.90
C ARG A 115 6.10 -24.04 34.14
N MET A 116 6.09 -22.72 34.23
CA MET A 116 6.58 -22.00 35.41
C MET A 116 5.72 -22.26 36.65
N LEU A 117 4.40 -22.33 36.52
CA LEU A 117 3.50 -22.58 37.65
C LEU A 117 3.66 -24.01 38.22
N TYR A 118 3.81 -25.01 37.37
CA TYR A 118 3.90 -26.42 37.80
C TYR A 118 5.34 -26.89 38.08
N TYR A 119 6.36 -26.36 37.39
CA TYR A 119 7.77 -26.74 37.59
C TYR A 119 8.61 -25.70 38.32
N GLY A 120 8.22 -24.41 38.30
CA GLY A 120 8.94 -23.31 38.96
C GLY A 120 8.48 -23.01 40.39
N GLY A 121 7.35 -23.57 40.84
CA GLY A 121 6.84 -23.45 42.22
C GLY A 121 7.40 -24.49 43.21
N GLY A 122 8.36 -25.32 42.80
CA GLY A 122 9.03 -26.29 43.67
C GLY A 122 10.27 -25.72 44.35
N ASN A 123 10.07 -24.90 45.38
CA ASN A 123 11.01 -24.69 46.48
C ASN A 123 10.26 -24.97 47.79
#